data_AF-A0A1V4CKL7-F1
#
_entry.id   AF-A0A1V4CKL7-F1
#
_cell.length_a   1.000
_cell.length_b   1.000
_cell.length_c   1.000
_cell.angle_alpha   90.00
_cell.angle_beta   90.00
_cell.angle_gamma   90.00
#
_symmetry.space_group_name_H-M   'P 1'
#
loop_
_entity.id
_entity.type
_entity.pdbx_description
1 polymer ?
#
loop_
_entity_poly.entity_id
_entity_poly.type
_entity_poly.pdbx_seq_one_letter_code
_entity_poly.pdbx_strand_id
1 'polypeptide(L)'
;MIATLTKLFKGKAAPGKGAKAVPSLKDLQVIRSALLQTVADCDGISVHRLRHKIEQTQTVQDLWLLRNDAYQLISQATSQTVAAERINALLAVFEGWVDARQLGRIR
;
A
#
# COMPACT_ATOMS: atom_id res chain seq x y z
N MET A 1 38.55 -12.02 24.55
CA MET A 1 38.42 -11.60 23.14
C MET A 1 37.10 -12.10 22.62
N ILE A 2 36.16 -11.20 22.35
CA ILE A 2 34.81 -11.49 21.85
C ILE A 2 34.80 -11.16 20.36
N ALA A 3 34.50 -12.13 19.50
CA ALA A 3 34.18 -11.86 18.09
C ALA A 3 33.24 -12.95 17.55
N THR A 4 31.95 -12.67 17.72
CA THR A 4 30.86 -12.77 16.73
C THR A 4 30.78 -14.02 15.84
N LEU A 5 29.90 -14.96 16.25
CA LEU A 5 29.40 -16.05 15.42
C LEU A 5 28.44 -15.53 14.34
N THR A 6 28.87 -15.59 13.09
CA THR A 6 28.10 -15.32 11.88
C THR A 6 27.05 -16.42 11.68
N LYS A 7 25.75 -16.11 11.82
CA LYS A 7 24.66 -17.03 11.41
C LYS A 7 24.28 -16.77 9.96
N LEU A 8 24.73 -17.67 9.07
CA LEU A 8 24.22 -17.82 7.71
C LEU A 8 22.82 -18.46 7.77
N PHE A 9 21.76 -17.68 7.59
CA PHE A 9 20.43 -18.23 7.32
C PHE A 9 20.27 -18.45 5.82
N LYS A 10 20.57 -19.68 5.38
CA LYS A 10 20.20 -20.20 4.05
C LYS A 10 18.72 -20.61 4.10
N GLY A 11 17.82 -19.64 3.93
CA GLY A 11 16.41 -19.89 3.69
C GLY A 11 16.20 -20.36 2.26
N LYS A 12 15.85 -21.64 2.06
CA LYS A 12 15.41 -22.20 0.79
C LYS A 12 14.00 -21.66 0.52
N ALA A 13 13.89 -20.52 -0.16
CA ALA A 13 12.61 -19.96 -0.57
C ALA A 13 12.05 -20.80 -1.73
N ALA A 14 10.96 -21.51 -1.46
CA ALA A 14 10.08 -22.05 -2.49
C ALA A 14 9.61 -20.90 -3.41
N PRO A 15 9.28 -21.16 -4.69
CA PRO A 15 8.84 -20.11 -5.61
C PRO A 15 7.43 -19.67 -5.20
N GLY A 16 7.34 -18.78 -4.22
CA GLY A 16 6.14 -17.98 -4.03
C GLY A 16 5.91 -17.24 -5.33
N LYS A 17 4.74 -17.44 -5.96
CA LYS A 17 4.27 -16.72 -7.14
C LYS A 17 4.77 -15.27 -7.08
N GLY A 18 5.86 -15.01 -7.79
CA GLY A 18 6.66 -13.81 -7.62
C GLY A 18 5.81 -12.59 -7.93
N ALA A 19 6.09 -11.51 -7.21
CA ALA A 19 5.70 -10.16 -7.58
C ALA A 19 5.66 -10.04 -9.11
N LYS A 20 4.52 -9.63 -9.66
CA LYS A 20 4.36 -9.43 -11.10
C LYS A 20 5.54 -8.62 -11.63
N ALA A 21 5.89 -8.87 -12.89
CA ALA A 21 6.87 -8.09 -13.65
C ALA A 21 6.73 -6.59 -13.37
N VAL A 22 7.85 -5.85 -13.41
CA VAL A 22 7.91 -4.40 -13.12
C VAL A 22 6.63 -3.69 -13.58
N PRO A 23 5.88 -3.06 -12.66
CA PRO A 23 4.57 -2.49 -12.97
C PRO A 23 4.70 -1.49 -14.12
N SER A 24 3.87 -1.66 -15.14
CA SER A 24 3.83 -0.69 -16.22
C SER A 24 3.28 0.64 -15.72
N LEU A 25 3.54 1.73 -16.46
CA LEU A 25 2.94 3.04 -16.15
C LEU A 25 1.40 2.97 -16.11
N LYS A 26 0.80 2.09 -16.90
CA LYS A 26 -0.66 1.87 -16.91
C LYS A 26 -1.13 1.20 -15.61
N ASP A 27 -0.41 0.21 -15.12
CA ASP A 27 -0.73 -0.46 -13.85
C ASP A 27 -0.60 0.50 -12.66
N LEU A 28 0.48 1.28 -12.63
CA LEU A 28 0.67 2.34 -11.63
C LEU A 28 -0.48 3.34 -11.66
N GLN A 29 -0.90 3.76 -12.85
CA GLN A 29 -2.01 4.71 -12.97
C GLN A 29 -3.33 4.14 -12.46
N VAL A 30 -3.62 2.86 -12.73
CA VAL A 30 -4.82 2.18 -12.20
C VAL A 30 -4.79 2.17 -10.66
N ILE A 31 -3.66 1.84 -10.06
CA ILE A 31 -3.50 1.78 -8.60
C ILE A 31 -3.62 3.18 -7.99
N ARG A 32 -2.99 4.20 -8.61
CA ARG A 32 -3.14 5.61 -8.20
C ARG A 32 -4.60 6.05 -8.24
N SER A 33 -5.29 5.79 -9.35
CA SER A 33 -6.69 6.15 -9.49
C SER A 33 -7.56 5.47 -8.45
N ALA A 34 -7.35 4.18 -8.17
CA ALA A 34 -8.08 3.49 -7.11
C ALA A 34 -7.86 4.12 -5.73
N LEU A 35 -6.61 4.45 -5.39
CA LEU A 35 -6.29 5.09 -4.11
C LEU A 35 -6.87 6.51 -4.01
N LEU A 36 -6.79 7.32 -5.08
CA LEU A 36 -7.40 8.64 -5.13
C LEU A 36 -8.92 8.59 -4.96
N GLN A 37 -9.58 7.60 -5.56
CA GLN A 37 -11.04 7.40 -5.42
C GLN A 37 -11.45 7.13 -3.97
N THR A 38 -10.63 6.44 -3.17
CA THR A 38 -10.98 6.16 -1.77
C THR A 38 -11.02 7.40 -0.87
N VAL A 39 -10.32 8.47 -1.26
CA VAL A 39 -10.24 9.75 -0.55
C VAL A 39 -10.90 10.89 -1.32
N ALA A 40 -11.71 10.57 -2.34
CA ALA A 40 -12.31 11.57 -3.23
C ALA A 40 -13.33 12.48 -2.53
N ASP A 41 -14.06 11.92 -1.57
CA ASP A 41 -15.06 12.54 -0.71
C ASP A 41 -14.49 13.15 0.58
N CYS A 42 -13.19 12.95 0.83
CA CYS A 42 -12.48 13.62 1.92
C CYS A 42 -11.94 14.97 1.41
N ASP A 43 -12.05 16.02 2.24
CA ASP A 43 -11.55 17.36 1.92
C ASP A 43 -10.58 17.88 2.99
N GLY A 44 -9.77 18.87 2.59
CA GLY A 44 -8.83 19.56 3.48
C GLY A 44 -7.37 19.43 3.04
N ILE A 45 -6.51 20.26 3.67
CA ILE A 45 -5.10 20.41 3.30
C ILE A 45 -4.35 19.07 3.35
N SER A 46 -4.62 18.24 4.35
CA SER A 46 -3.99 16.93 4.50
C SER A 46 -4.38 15.96 3.38
N VAL A 47 -5.63 16.01 2.92
CA VAL A 47 -6.10 15.20 1.78
C VAL A 47 -5.48 15.68 0.48
N HIS A 48 -5.42 17.00 0.24
CA HIS A 48 -4.73 17.55 -0.93
C HIS A 48 -3.26 17.14 -0.97
N ARG A 49 -2.58 17.18 0.18
CA ARG A 49 -1.19 16.72 0.29
C ARG A 49 -1.06 15.23 -0.03
N LEU A 50 -1.98 14.39 0.48
CA LEU A 50 -2.00 12.97 0.15
C LEU A 50 -2.22 12.74 -1.35
N ARG A 51 -3.18 13.42 -1.97
CA ARG A 51 -3.44 13.32 -3.42
C ARG A 51 -2.18 13.63 -4.24
N HIS A 52 -1.49 14.72 -3.89
CA HIS A 52 -0.24 15.08 -4.54
C HIS A 52 0.87 14.04 -4.36
N LYS A 53 1.01 13.46 -3.15
CA LYS A 53 1.96 12.35 -2.93
C LYS A 53 1.63 11.15 -3.81
N ILE A 54 0.36 10.77 -3.91
CA ILE A 54 -0.09 9.62 -4.73
C ILE A 54 0.29 9.83 -6.20
N GLU A 55 0.07 11.02 -6.74
CA GLU A 55 0.40 11.36 -8.13
C GLU A 55 1.90 11.30 -8.41
N GLN A 56 2.72 11.77 -7.46
CA GLN A 56 4.19 11.78 -7.60
C GLN A 56 4.85 10.42 -7.38
N THR A 57 4.17 9.50 -6.71
CA THR A 57 4.74 8.21 -6.30
C THR A 57 4.90 7.28 -7.49
N GLN A 58 6.12 6.78 -7.75
CA GLN A 58 6.45 5.97 -8.93
C GLN A 58 6.47 4.46 -8.68
N THR A 59 6.33 4.01 -7.43
CA THR A 59 6.38 2.59 -7.08
C THR A 59 5.09 2.13 -6.42
N VAL A 60 4.72 0.86 -6.64
CA VAL A 60 3.52 0.29 -6.02
C VAL A 60 3.71 0.10 -4.52
N GLN A 61 4.93 -0.22 -4.05
CA GLN A 61 5.24 -0.28 -2.62
C GLN A 61 4.98 1.05 -1.91
N ASP A 62 5.43 2.17 -2.48
CA ASP A 62 5.22 3.47 -1.86
C ASP A 62 3.73 3.86 -1.86
N LEU A 63 2.99 3.56 -2.94
CA LEU A 63 1.54 3.72 -2.99
C LEU A 63 0.83 2.90 -1.91
N TRP A 64 1.34 1.70 -1.62
CA TRP A 64 0.82 0.83 -0.57
C TRP A 64 1.06 1.39 0.84
N LEU A 65 2.17 2.10 1.05
CA LEU A 65 2.44 2.80 2.32
C LEU A 65 1.49 3.98 2.52
N LEU A 66 1.15 4.70 1.44
CA LEU A 66 0.20 5.82 1.48
C LEU A 66 -1.23 5.40 1.85
N ARG A 67 -1.56 4.10 1.79
CA ARG A 67 -2.86 3.60 2.28
C ARG A 67 -3.07 3.90 3.77
N ASN A 68 -1.99 3.95 4.56
CA ASN A 68 -2.08 4.24 5.99
C ASN A 68 -2.48 5.70 6.22
N ASP A 69 -1.88 6.63 5.46
CA ASP A 69 -2.26 8.04 5.46
C ASP A 69 -3.73 8.19 5.01
N ALA A 70 -4.14 7.47 3.96
CA ALA A 70 -5.53 7.45 3.49
C ALA A 70 -6.50 6.96 4.58
N TYR A 71 -6.17 5.85 5.26
CA TYR A 71 -6.97 5.31 6.36
C TYR A 71 -7.16 6.35 7.47
N GLN A 72 -6.08 7.02 7.89
CA GLN A 72 -6.15 8.03 8.95
C GLN A 72 -7.03 9.21 8.53
N LEU A 73 -6.94 9.67 7.28
CA LEU A 73 -7.75 10.79 6.80
C LEU A 73 -9.23 10.42 6.66
N ILE A 74 -9.55 9.25 6.12
CA ILE A 74 -10.94 8.78 6.00
C ILE A 74 -11.55 8.56 7.40
N SER A 75 -10.78 7.98 8.33
CA SER A 75 -11.27 7.73 9.69
C SER A 75 -11.55 9.01 10.47
N GLN A 76 -10.77 10.07 10.23
CA GLN A 76 -11.01 11.40 10.79
C GLN A 76 -12.21 12.10 10.14
N ALA A 77 -12.41 11.93 8.84
CA ALA A 77 -13.51 12.58 8.10
C ALA A 77 -14.85 11.88 8.26
N THR A 78 -14.87 10.55 8.46
CA THR A 78 -16.11 9.76 8.49
C THR A 78 -16.15 8.84 9.70
N SER A 79 -15.46 7.70 9.63
CA SER A 79 -15.34 6.74 10.74
C SER A 79 -14.28 5.70 10.43
N GLN A 80 -13.75 5.05 11.46
CA GLN A 80 -12.79 3.95 11.31
C GLN A 80 -13.37 2.77 10.52
N THR A 81 -14.66 2.46 10.69
CA THR A 81 -15.33 1.38 9.96
C THR A 81 -15.33 1.63 8.46
N VAL A 82 -15.74 2.82 8.03
CA VAL A 82 -15.76 3.19 6.60
C VAL A 82 -14.33 3.24 6.03
N ALA A 83 -13.37 3.73 6.80
CA ALA A 83 -11.97 3.71 6.41
C ALA A 83 -11.46 2.29 6.20
N ALA A 84 -11.75 1.36 7.11
CA ALA A 84 -11.35 -0.03 7.02
C ALA A 84 -11.98 -0.71 5.79
N GLU A 85 -13.28 -0.52 5.54
CA GLU A 85 -13.96 -1.06 4.37
C GLU A 85 -13.31 -0.61 3.05
N ARG A 86 -13.05 0.69 2.90
CA ARG A 86 -12.45 1.26 1.68
C ARG A 86 -11.03 0.79 1.45
N ILE A 87 -10.20 0.78 2.50
CA ILE A 87 -8.81 0.31 2.39
C ILE A 87 -8.79 -1.21 2.15
N ASN A 88 -9.71 -1.97 2.75
CA ASN A 88 -9.83 -3.40 2.50
C ASN A 88 -10.31 -3.70 1.06
N ALA A 89 -11.13 -2.84 0.45
CA ALA A 89 -11.49 -2.96 -0.96
C ALA A 89 -10.29 -2.75 -1.90
N LEU A 90 -9.31 -1.92 -1.52
CA LEU A 90 -8.08 -1.73 -2.29
C LEU A 90 -7.17 -2.96 -2.32
N LEU A 91 -7.33 -3.92 -1.39
CA LEU A 91 -6.46 -5.11 -1.33
C LEU A 91 -6.42 -5.87 -2.66
N ALA A 92 -7.57 -6.00 -3.33
CA ALA A 92 -7.67 -6.67 -4.62
C ALA A 92 -6.87 -5.95 -5.73
N VAL A 93 -6.72 -4.63 -5.63
CA VAL A 93 -5.98 -3.81 -6.60
C VAL A 93 -4.47 -3.95 -6.39
N PHE A 94 -4.03 -4.11 -5.13
CA PHE A 94 -2.63 -4.31 -4.76
C PHE A 94 -2.20 -5.79 -4.78
N GLU A 95 -3.14 -6.71 -4.94
CA GLU A 95 -2.87 -8.15 -4.98
C GLU A 95 -1.98 -8.52 -6.18
N GLY A 96 -0.89 -9.24 -5.90
CA GLY A 96 0.12 -9.63 -6.89
C GLY A 96 1.17 -8.56 -7.20
N TRP A 97 1.03 -7.35 -6.65
CA TRP A 97 2.06 -6.30 -6.69
C TRP A 97 2.81 -6.16 -5.37
N VAL A 98 2.08 -6.34 -4.26
CA VAL A 98 2.63 -6.31 -2.90
C VAL A 98 2.69 -7.74 -2.38
N ASP A 99 3.69 -8.03 -1.54
CA ASP A 99 3.79 -9.34 -0.88
C ASP A 99 2.53 -9.63 -0.07
N ALA A 100 2.00 -10.84 -0.18
CA ALA A 100 0.80 -11.27 0.55
C ALA A 100 0.95 -11.10 2.09
N ARG A 101 2.19 -11.13 2.61
CA ARG A 101 2.48 -10.88 4.03
C ARG A 101 2.30 -9.41 4.44
N GLN A 102 2.45 -8.49 3.49
CA GLN A 102 2.27 -7.05 3.68
C GLN A 102 0.84 -6.60 3.39
N LEU A 103 0.09 -7.36 2.58
CA LEU A 103 -1.36 -7.26 2.35
C LEU A 103 -2.18 -7.66 3.59
N GLY A 104 -1.98 -6.93 4.68
CA GLY A 104 -2.78 -7.05 5.90
C GLY A 104 -4.11 -6.32 5.76
N ARG A 105 -5.20 -7.01 6.08
CA ARG A 105 -6.52 -6.41 6.31
C ARG A 105 -6.51 -5.55 7.57
N ILE A 106 -7.16 -4.40 7.50
CA ILE A 106 -7.43 -3.56 8.67
C ILE A 106 -8.70 -4.11 9.34
N ARG A 107 -8.66 -4.27 10.67
CA ARG A 107 -9.79 -4.72 11.49
C ARG A 107 -10.47 -3.53 12.15
#